data_AF-A0A1A6FTE1-F1
#
_entry.id   AF-A0A1A6FTE1-F1
#
_cell.length_a   1.000
_cell.length_b   1.000
_cell.length_c   1.000
_cell.angle_alpha   90.00
_cell.angle_beta   90.00
_cell.angle_gamma   90.00
#
_symmetry.space_group_name_H-M   'P 1'
#
loop_
_entity.id
_entity.type
_entity.pdbx_description
1 polymer ?
#
loop_
_entity_poly.entity_id
_entity_poly.type
_entity_poly.pdbx_seq_one_letter_code
_entity_poly.pdbx_strand_id
1 'polypeptide(L)'
;MNQDLSVFVTPFALIIGCALVAGGILYFIDIRFLRSQTQAIVALVAGFAVLGALEVVLAGSSVSFFKAQQVQTSACELEGESAHPEARLGAGAEVIQNHIRTCMQEAGYEWAPGHHNCSDAPLATNPYCYLPAGGFDRAVTALQLKFE
;
A
#
# COMPACT_ATOMS: atom_id res chain seq x y z
N MET A 1 14.35 -0.90 2.63
CA MET A 1 15.22 -1.02 1.42
C MET A 1 14.37 -1.52 0.25
N ASN A 2 14.39 -0.86 -0.94
CA ASN A 2 13.80 -1.26 -2.26
C ASN A 2 12.59 -0.47 -2.84
N GLN A 3 12.24 0.74 -2.37
CA GLN A 3 11.24 1.55 -3.11
C GLN A 3 11.75 1.96 -4.50
N ASP A 4 12.99 2.45 -4.59
CA ASP A 4 13.61 2.86 -5.86
C ASP A 4 13.78 1.69 -6.84
N LEU A 5 14.10 0.50 -6.32
CA LEU A 5 14.28 -0.69 -7.14
C LEU A 5 12.94 -1.18 -7.71
N SER A 6 11.84 -1.10 -6.95
CA SER A 6 10.52 -1.54 -7.42
C SER A 6 9.99 -0.64 -8.55
N VAL A 7 10.16 0.68 -8.43
CA VAL A 7 9.75 1.65 -9.47
C VAL A 7 10.50 1.37 -10.77
N PHE A 8 11.78 0.97 -10.66
CA PHE A 8 12.60 0.66 -11.83
C PHE A 8 12.31 -0.72 -12.41
N VAL A 9 12.11 -1.75 -11.58
CA VAL A 9 11.98 -3.17 -12.01
C VAL A 9 10.57 -3.52 -12.48
N THR A 10 9.53 -2.94 -11.87
CA THR A 10 8.12 -3.21 -12.20
C THR A 10 7.79 -3.07 -13.70
N PRO A 11 8.16 -1.99 -14.42
CA PRO A 11 7.86 -1.89 -15.84
C PRO A 11 8.56 -2.98 -16.67
N PHE A 12 9.80 -3.34 -16.35
CA PHE A 12 10.49 -4.43 -17.05
C PHE A 12 9.86 -5.79 -16.76
N ALA A 13 9.53 -6.08 -15.52
CA ALA A 13 8.89 -7.33 -15.12
C ALA A 13 7.50 -7.48 -15.77
N LEU A 14 6.75 -6.38 -15.90
CA LEU A 14 5.45 -6.36 -16.60
C LEU A 14 5.61 -6.63 -18.11
N ILE A 15 6.57 -5.98 -18.77
CA ILE A 15 6.87 -6.23 -20.19
C ILE A 15 7.26 -7.69 -20.40
N ILE A 16 8.17 -8.22 -19.56
CA ILE A 16 8.64 -9.61 -19.66
C ILE A 16 7.49 -10.59 -19.41
N GLY A 17 6.69 -10.38 -18.37
CA GLY A 17 5.53 -11.21 -18.05
C GLY A 17 4.51 -11.25 -19.19
N CYS A 18 4.14 -10.09 -19.72
CA CYS A 18 3.22 -9.98 -20.86
C CYS A 18 3.78 -10.62 -22.14
N ALA A 19 5.07 -10.42 -22.43
CA ALA A 19 5.72 -11.02 -23.60
C ALA A 19 5.77 -12.55 -23.50
N LEU A 20 6.04 -13.09 -22.31
CA LEU A 20 6.04 -14.54 -22.05
C LEU A 20 4.64 -15.15 -22.21
N VAL A 21 3.61 -14.51 -21.66
CA VAL A 21 2.22 -14.96 -21.82
C VAL A 21 1.78 -14.89 -23.28
N ALA A 22 2.01 -13.75 -23.95
CA ALA A 22 1.65 -13.59 -25.36
C ALA A 22 2.38 -14.60 -26.25
N GLY A 23 3.68 -14.80 -26.03
CA GLY A 23 4.49 -15.80 -26.75
C GLY A 23 3.99 -17.23 -26.53
N GLY A 24 3.62 -17.58 -25.30
CA GLY A 24 3.02 -18.87 -24.96
C GLY A 24 1.66 -19.09 -25.63
N ILE A 25 0.78 -18.08 -25.60
CA ILE A 25 -0.56 -18.14 -26.21
C ILE A 25 -0.47 -18.26 -27.74
N LEU A 26 0.45 -17.55 -28.40
CA LEU A 26 0.65 -17.60 -29.85
C LEU A 26 0.86 -19.03 -30.37
N TYR A 27 1.54 -19.89 -29.59
CA TYR A 27 1.72 -21.30 -29.92
C TYR A 27 0.39 -22.07 -30.02
N PHE A 28 -0.59 -21.74 -29.18
CA PHE A 28 -1.91 -22.37 -29.17
C PHE A 28 -2.86 -21.84 -30.26
N ILE A 29 -2.50 -20.74 -30.92
CA ILE A 29 -3.23 -20.16 -32.07
C ILE A 29 -2.52 -20.51 -33.40
N ASP A 30 -1.71 -21.57 -33.40
CA ASP A 30 -0.93 -22.08 -34.54
C ASP A 30 0.11 -21.10 -35.13
N ILE A 31 0.42 -20.01 -34.41
CA ILE A 31 1.52 -19.10 -34.73
C ILE A 31 2.78 -19.60 -34.02
N ARG A 32 3.59 -20.38 -34.74
CA ARG A 32 4.76 -21.10 -34.20
C ARG A 32 5.98 -20.20 -33.98
N PHE A 33 5.82 -19.21 -33.10
CA PHE A 33 6.93 -18.38 -32.64
C PHE A 33 7.89 -19.16 -31.71
N LEU A 34 7.34 -20.08 -30.91
CA LEU A 34 8.10 -20.98 -30.03
C LEU A 34 8.25 -22.37 -30.67
N ARG A 35 9.43 -22.98 -30.51
CA ARG A 35 9.84 -24.18 -31.24
C ARG A 35 9.17 -25.46 -30.73
N SER A 36 8.79 -25.52 -29.46
CA SER A 36 8.15 -26.69 -28.86
C SER A 36 6.98 -26.33 -27.95
N GLN A 37 6.04 -27.28 -27.83
CA GLN A 37 4.90 -27.17 -26.91
C GLN A 37 5.35 -27.03 -25.45
N THR A 38 6.44 -27.69 -25.07
CA THR A 38 7.02 -27.57 -23.74
C THR A 38 7.54 -26.15 -23.47
N GLN A 39 8.19 -25.51 -24.45
CA GLN A 39 8.63 -24.12 -24.31
C GLN A 39 7.45 -23.15 -24.20
N ALA A 40 6.37 -23.39 -24.94
CA ALA A 40 5.16 -22.58 -24.85
C ALA A 40 4.51 -22.66 -23.47
N ILE A 41 4.36 -23.87 -22.90
CA ILE A 41 3.80 -24.07 -21.56
C ILE A 41 4.69 -23.42 -20.49
N VAL A 42 6.02 -23.61 -20.58
CA VAL A 42 6.97 -23.01 -19.62
C VAL A 42 6.91 -21.49 -19.68
N ALA A 43 6.87 -20.90 -20.88
CA ALA A 43 6.73 -19.46 -21.05
C ALA A 43 5.43 -18.94 -20.43
N LEU A 44 4.32 -19.65 -20.62
CA LEU A 44 3.01 -19.28 -20.09
C LEU A 44 2.99 -19.32 -18.56
N VAL A 45 3.49 -20.41 -17.97
CA VAL A 45 3.59 -20.57 -16.50
C VAL A 45 4.52 -19.54 -15.89
N ALA A 46 5.70 -19.31 -16.50
CA ALA A 46 6.64 -18.30 -16.03
C ALA A 46 6.06 -16.89 -16.13
N GLY A 47 5.37 -16.57 -17.22
CA GLY A 47 4.70 -15.27 -17.42
C GLY A 47 3.63 -15.01 -16.37
N PHE A 48 2.75 -15.98 -16.12
CA PHE A 48 1.75 -15.87 -15.04
C PHE A 48 2.38 -15.80 -13.65
N ALA A 49 3.46 -16.53 -13.39
CA ALA A 49 4.17 -16.45 -12.10
C ALA A 49 4.77 -15.06 -11.89
N VAL A 50 5.38 -14.47 -12.92
CA VAL A 50 5.94 -13.11 -12.87
C VAL A 50 4.84 -12.08 -12.62
N LEU A 51 3.73 -12.15 -13.37
CA LEU A 51 2.62 -11.22 -13.22
C LEU A 51 1.91 -11.37 -11.86
N GLY A 52 1.72 -12.60 -11.38
CA GLY A 52 1.14 -12.85 -10.06
C GLY A 52 2.05 -12.36 -8.93
N ALA A 53 3.35 -12.58 -9.02
CA ALA A 53 4.31 -12.01 -8.07
C ALA A 53 4.29 -10.47 -8.10
N LEU A 54 4.15 -9.88 -9.30
CA LEU A 54 4.02 -8.43 -9.47
C LEU A 54 2.77 -7.89 -8.79
N GLU A 55 1.61 -8.54 -8.96
CA GLU A 55 0.38 -8.18 -8.26
C GLU A 55 0.52 -8.31 -6.75
N VAL A 56 1.12 -9.39 -6.24
CA VAL A 56 1.34 -9.52 -4.79
C VAL A 56 2.26 -8.42 -4.25
N VAL A 57 3.28 -8.03 -5.02
CA VAL A 57 4.18 -6.93 -4.64
C VAL A 57 3.51 -5.56 -4.75
N LEU A 58 2.62 -5.34 -5.73
CA LEU A 58 1.93 -4.08 -5.98
C LEU A 58 0.68 -3.91 -5.08
N ALA A 59 -0.18 -4.92 -5.01
CA ALA A 59 -1.34 -4.98 -4.13
C ALA A 59 -0.93 -5.15 -2.67
N GLY A 60 0.18 -5.85 -2.40
CA GLY A 60 0.82 -5.91 -1.09
C GLY A 60 1.87 -4.83 -0.87
N SER A 61 1.96 -3.81 -1.76
CA SER A 61 2.87 -2.69 -1.57
C SER A 61 2.33 -1.84 -0.43
N SER A 62 2.81 -2.19 0.75
CA SER A 62 2.77 -1.49 2.01
C SER A 62 2.82 0.06 1.91
N VAL A 63 3.54 0.59 0.91
CA VAL A 63 3.59 2.02 0.57
C VAL A 63 2.23 2.61 0.25
N SER A 64 1.35 1.91 -0.48
CA SER A 64 0.03 2.44 -0.81
C SER A 64 -0.86 2.53 0.42
N PHE A 65 -0.80 1.55 1.34
CA PHE A 65 -1.60 1.55 2.57
C PHE A 65 -1.14 2.63 3.54
N PHE A 66 0.16 2.71 3.84
CA PHE A 66 0.67 3.74 4.74
C PHE A 66 0.55 5.16 4.14
N LYS A 67 0.71 5.31 2.81
CA LYS A 67 0.47 6.60 2.15
C LYS A 67 -1.01 6.97 2.11
N ALA A 68 -1.90 6.01 1.88
CA ALA A 68 -3.34 6.23 1.98
C ALA A 68 -3.72 6.68 3.40
N GLN A 69 -3.14 6.03 4.42
CA GLN A 69 -3.29 6.40 5.82
C GLN A 69 -2.74 7.82 6.10
N GLN A 70 -1.58 8.17 5.57
CA GLN A 70 -1.00 9.51 5.71
C GLN A 70 -1.89 10.58 5.08
N VAL A 71 -2.42 10.33 3.88
CA VAL A 71 -3.37 11.22 3.20
C VAL A 71 -4.66 11.34 4.01
N GLN A 72 -5.21 10.24 4.50
CA GLN A 72 -6.42 10.24 5.32
C GLN A 72 -6.22 11.05 6.61
N THR A 73 -5.07 10.86 7.28
CA THR A 73 -4.74 11.59 8.51
C THR A 73 -4.70 13.10 8.25
N SER A 74 -4.08 13.53 7.15
CA SER A 74 -4.03 14.95 6.76
C SER A 74 -5.40 15.52 6.38
N ALA A 75 -6.28 14.71 5.78
CA ALA A 75 -7.65 15.11 5.47
C ALA A 75 -8.47 15.30 6.75
N CYS A 76 -8.37 14.37 7.69
CA CYS A 76 -9.02 14.47 9.01
C CYS A 76 -8.50 15.65 9.84
N GLU A 77 -7.21 15.97 9.74
CA GLU A 77 -6.62 17.17 10.35
C GLU A 77 -7.24 18.44 9.77
N LEU A 78 -7.28 18.54 8.44
CA LEU A 78 -7.89 19.70 7.77
C LEU A 78 -9.38 19.84 8.10
N GLU A 79 -10.11 18.73 8.16
CA GLU A 79 -11.52 18.71 8.56
C GLU A 79 -11.69 19.21 10.00
N GLY A 80 -10.89 18.68 10.94
CA GLY A 80 -10.90 19.13 12.34
C GLY A 80 -10.54 20.61 12.51
N GLU A 81 -9.54 21.10 11.79
CA GLU A 81 -9.17 22.53 11.80
C GLU A 81 -10.28 23.41 11.21
N SER A 82 -10.98 22.92 10.19
CA SER A 82 -12.06 23.66 9.53
C SER A 82 -13.35 23.69 10.36
N ALA A 83 -13.64 22.62 11.10
CA ALA A 83 -14.82 22.48 11.95
C ALA A 83 -14.68 23.23 13.28
N HIS A 84 -13.44 23.39 13.77
CA HIS A 84 -13.12 24.04 15.04
C HIS A 84 -12.07 25.16 14.89
N PRO A 85 -12.39 26.23 14.13
CA PRO A 85 -11.45 27.34 13.92
C PRO A 85 -11.04 28.04 15.23
N GLU A 86 -11.89 28.02 16.24
CA GLU A 86 -11.63 28.55 17.59
C GLU A 86 -10.53 27.79 18.33
N ALA A 87 -10.39 26.48 18.09
CA ALA A 87 -9.39 25.63 18.73
C ALA A 87 -7.98 25.81 18.13
N ARG A 88 -7.88 26.42 16.93
CA ARG A 88 -6.63 26.69 16.21
C ARG A 88 -5.73 27.71 16.91
N LEU A 89 -6.30 28.56 17.76
CA LEU A 89 -5.58 29.60 18.51
C LEU A 89 -4.94 29.07 19.82
N GLY A 90 -4.91 27.75 20.02
CA GLY A 90 -4.25 27.08 21.15
C GLY A 90 -5.18 26.72 22.32
N ALA A 91 -6.40 27.25 22.34
CA ALA A 91 -7.42 26.92 23.32
C ALA A 91 -8.33 25.80 22.78
N GLY A 92 -7.85 24.57 22.72
CA GLY A 92 -8.67 23.42 22.29
C GLY A 92 -7.96 22.34 21.49
N ALA A 93 -6.64 22.18 21.63
CA ALA A 93 -5.88 21.15 20.90
C ALA A 93 -6.47 19.74 21.09
N GLU A 94 -7.03 19.43 22.26
CA GLU A 94 -7.72 18.15 22.51
C GLU A 94 -8.98 17.96 21.65
N VAL A 95 -9.71 19.04 21.33
CA VAL A 95 -10.91 18.99 20.48
C VAL A 95 -10.54 18.56 19.08
N ILE A 96 -9.52 19.20 18.49
CA ILE A 96 -9.01 18.84 17.16
C ILE A 96 -8.44 17.42 17.17
N GLN A 97 -7.66 17.05 18.19
CA GLN A 97 -7.10 15.71 18.29
C GLN A 97 -8.16 14.61 18.44
N ASN A 98 -9.22 14.86 19.20
CA ASN A 98 -10.33 13.92 19.34
C ASN A 98 -11.13 13.81 18.04
N HIS A 99 -11.30 14.92 17.33
CA HIS A 99 -11.93 14.94 16.01
C HIS A 99 -11.14 14.09 15.01
N ILE A 100 -9.83 14.28 14.93
CA ILE A 100 -8.96 13.49 14.05
C ILE A 100 -9.04 12.00 14.36
N ARG A 101 -8.98 11.62 15.65
CA ARG A 101 -9.10 10.21 16.05
C ARG A 101 -10.45 9.61 15.65
N THR A 102 -11.52 10.38 15.78
CA THR A 102 -12.88 9.95 15.40
C THR A 102 -12.99 9.78 13.88
N CYS A 103 -12.52 10.76 13.11
CA CYS A 103 -12.48 10.69 11.64
C CYS A 103 -11.65 9.51 11.14
N MET A 104 -10.49 9.24 11.75
CA MET A 104 -9.68 8.06 11.43
C MET A 104 -10.39 6.76 11.79
N GLN A 105 -11.10 6.71 12.92
CA GLN A 105 -11.91 5.55 13.32
C GLN A 105 -13.05 5.26 12.34
N GLU A 106 -13.76 6.28 11.88
CA GLU A 106 -14.80 6.18 10.86
C GLU A 106 -14.23 5.74 9.50
N ALA A 107 -13.01 6.16 9.18
CA ALA A 107 -12.27 5.71 8.00
C ALA A 107 -11.70 4.28 8.13
N GLY A 108 -11.93 3.60 9.27
CA GLY A 108 -11.53 2.21 9.47
C GLY A 108 -10.12 2.04 10.02
N TYR A 109 -9.56 3.04 10.71
CA TYR A 109 -8.26 2.98 11.37
C TYR A 109 -8.40 3.03 12.90
N GLU A 110 -7.61 2.24 13.61
CA GLU A 110 -7.58 2.19 15.06
C GLU A 110 -6.30 2.83 15.60
N TRP A 111 -6.43 3.53 16.73
CA TRP A 111 -5.28 4.07 17.46
C TRP A 111 -4.42 2.94 18.04
N ALA A 112 -3.17 2.88 17.63
CA ALA A 112 -2.20 1.85 18.00
C ALA A 112 -0.84 2.50 18.33
N PRO A 113 -0.60 2.92 19.58
CA PRO A 113 0.60 3.66 19.95
C PRO A 113 1.86 2.79 20.10
N GLY A 114 1.84 1.56 19.59
CA GLY A 114 2.91 0.58 19.76
C GLY A 114 4.14 0.83 18.89
N HIS A 115 4.08 1.75 17.93
CA HIS A 115 5.18 2.07 17.03
C HIS A 115 6.16 3.07 17.65
N HIS A 116 7.47 2.91 17.42
CA HIS A 116 8.50 3.79 18.00
C HIS A 116 8.29 5.27 17.60
N ASN A 117 8.03 5.55 16.32
CA ASN A 117 7.71 6.90 15.84
C ASN A 117 6.40 7.48 16.43
N CYS A 118 5.49 6.63 16.93
CA CYS A 118 4.33 7.12 17.68
C CYS A 118 4.68 7.40 19.14
N SER A 119 5.53 6.56 19.76
CA SER A 119 6.00 6.77 21.12
C SER A 119 6.78 8.09 21.28
N ASP A 120 7.56 8.46 20.26
CA ASP A 120 8.33 9.71 20.27
C ASP A 120 7.46 10.95 20.07
N ALA A 121 6.34 10.81 19.35
CA ALA A 121 5.38 11.88 19.08
C ALA A 121 3.94 11.35 19.07
N PRO A 122 3.29 11.18 20.24
CA PRO A 122 1.95 10.58 20.36
C PRO A 122 0.86 11.61 20.02
N LEU A 123 0.86 12.07 18.77
CA LEU A 123 -0.06 13.08 18.26
C LEU A 123 -1.11 12.45 17.35
N ALA A 124 -2.34 12.96 17.41
CA ALA A 124 -3.43 12.47 16.55
C ALA A 124 -3.15 12.65 15.05
N THR A 125 -2.28 13.59 14.69
CA THR A 125 -1.83 13.86 13.31
C THR A 125 -0.71 12.92 12.86
N ASN A 126 -0.15 12.11 13.77
CA ASN A 126 0.92 11.19 13.47
C ASN A 126 0.35 9.89 12.87
N PRO A 127 0.58 9.58 11.57
CA PRO A 127 0.05 8.38 10.96
C PRO A 127 0.62 7.11 11.59
N TYR A 128 1.83 7.13 12.16
CA TYR A 128 2.43 5.97 12.84
C TYR A 128 1.65 5.51 14.08
N CYS A 129 0.73 6.34 14.59
CA CYS A 129 -0.12 6.03 15.73
C CYS A 129 -1.40 5.28 15.35
N TYR A 130 -1.58 4.89 14.08
CA TYR A 130 -2.78 4.18 13.64
C TYR A 130 -2.45 2.88 12.89
N LEU A 131 -3.41 1.96 12.91
CA LEU A 131 -3.39 0.73 12.12
C LEU A 131 -4.77 0.51 11.49
N PRO A 132 -4.87 -0.09 10.29
CA PRO A 132 -6.16 -0.51 9.74
C PRO A 132 -6.91 -1.45 10.70
N ALA A 133 -8.23 -1.32 10.76
CA ALA A 133 -9.11 -2.22 11.52
C ALA A 133 -9.25 -3.60 10.83
N GLY A 134 -9.20 -3.61 9.50
CA GLY A 134 -9.30 -4.84 8.69
C GLY A 134 -8.08 -5.76 8.87
N GLY A 135 -8.31 -7.06 9.11
CA GLY A 135 -7.25 -8.00 9.50
C GLY A 135 -6.12 -8.19 8.49
N PHE A 136 -6.43 -8.19 7.18
CA PHE A 136 -5.41 -8.31 6.13
C PHE A 136 -4.56 -7.05 6.03
N ASP A 137 -5.20 -5.89 5.87
CA ASP A 137 -4.54 -4.58 5.77
C ASP A 137 -3.70 -4.30 7.03
N ARG A 138 -4.24 -4.64 8.20
CA ARG A 138 -3.52 -4.53 9.47
C ARG A 138 -2.24 -5.37 9.50
N ALA A 139 -2.30 -6.61 9.03
CA ALA A 139 -1.14 -7.49 9.02
C ALA A 139 -0.04 -6.95 8.08
N VAL A 140 -0.44 -6.45 6.91
CA VAL A 140 0.47 -5.85 5.92
C VAL A 140 1.09 -4.55 6.47
N THR A 141 0.28 -3.62 6.97
CA THR A 141 0.76 -2.36 7.54
C THR A 141 1.62 -2.58 8.79
N ALA A 142 1.23 -3.48 9.70
CA ALA A 142 2.03 -3.78 10.89
C ALA A 142 3.36 -4.45 10.55
N LEU A 143 3.42 -5.28 9.50
CA LEU A 143 4.68 -5.85 9.02
C LEU A 143 5.58 -4.75 8.45
N GLN A 144 5.03 -3.83 7.67
CA GLN A 144 5.78 -2.70 7.10
C GLN A 144 6.38 -1.80 8.17
N LEU A 145 5.58 -1.40 9.15
CA LEU A 145 6.00 -0.54 10.24
C LEU A 145 7.19 -1.13 11.02
N LYS A 146 7.40 -2.46 10.99
CA LYS A 146 8.60 -3.07 11.60
C LYS A 146 9.90 -2.87 10.80
N PHE A 147 9.81 -2.46 9.54
CA PHE A 147 10.94 -2.27 8.64
C PHE A 147 11.26 -0.78 8.34
N GLU A 148 10.44 0.14 8.85
CA GLU A 148 10.75 1.57 8.97
C GLU A 148 11.44 1.84 10.32
#